data_AF-A0A8T7AB97-F1
#
_entry.id   AF-A0A8T7AB97-F1
#
_cell.length_a   1.000
_cell.length_b   1.000
_cell.length_c   1.000
_cell.angle_alpha   90.00
_cell.angle_beta   90.00
_cell.angle_gamma   90.00
#
_symmetry.space_group_name_H-M   'P 1'
#
loop_
_entity.id
_entity.type
_entity.pdbx_description
1 polymer ?
#
loop_
_entity_poly.entity_id
_entity_poly.type
_entity_poly.pdbx_seq_one_letter_code
_entity_poly.pdbx_strand_id
1 'polypeptide(L)'
;MNTMIPKMQFVSHSRGFTLIETLVALLVISTGILAFALLQVESLKATHTSMQRTKAIHFATDIIERMRANKAAVSAGQYNASTAAPGANAPFNCSDADGTDAIDCNAFQLASFDVWEWKTALSDTTASKSGIVNGLASINNTDTVSPYNVTITITWNDQERNSSYVLDTVIF
;
A
#
# COMPACT_ATOMS: atom_id res chain seq x y z
N MET A 1 -26.58 -84.86 -23.60
CA MET A 1 -25.13 -85.15 -23.73
C MET A 1 -24.46 -83.87 -24.26
N ASN A 2 -23.32 -83.50 -23.69
CA ASN A 2 -22.49 -82.27 -23.88
C ASN A 2 -22.85 -81.08 -22.97
N THR A 3 -22.40 -81.07 -21.70
CA THR A 3 -21.07 -80.69 -21.14
C THR A 3 -20.84 -79.18 -21.04
N MET A 4 -21.15 -78.61 -19.87
CA MET A 4 -20.71 -77.28 -19.43
C MET A 4 -19.19 -77.29 -19.20
N ILE A 5 -18.48 -76.36 -19.83
CA ILE A 5 -17.05 -76.10 -19.59
C ILE A 5 -16.97 -74.94 -18.59
N PRO A 6 -16.32 -75.10 -17.41
CA PRO A 6 -16.17 -74.02 -16.46
C PRO A 6 -15.06 -73.05 -16.92
N LYS A 7 -15.36 -71.75 -16.95
CA LYS A 7 -14.37 -70.69 -17.21
C LYS A 7 -13.44 -70.58 -16.01
N MET A 8 -12.16 -70.94 -16.15
CA MET A 8 -11.14 -70.60 -15.15
C MET A 8 -10.92 -69.09 -15.15
N GLN A 9 -11.44 -68.41 -14.12
CA GLN A 9 -11.10 -67.03 -13.85
C GLN A 9 -9.76 -66.98 -13.10
N PHE A 10 -8.72 -66.45 -13.75
CA PHE A 10 -7.47 -66.15 -13.07
C PHE A 10 -7.70 -64.99 -12.11
N VAL A 11 -7.72 -65.28 -10.80
CA VAL A 11 -7.69 -64.24 -9.76
C VAL A 11 -6.27 -63.66 -9.75
N SER A 12 -6.13 -62.45 -10.27
CA SER A 12 -4.92 -61.64 -10.14
C SER A 12 -4.58 -61.46 -8.66
N HIS A 13 -3.40 -61.93 -8.24
CA HIS A 13 -2.87 -61.66 -6.91
C HIS A 13 -2.54 -60.16 -6.81
N SER A 14 -3.43 -59.40 -6.18
CA SER A 14 -3.17 -58.02 -5.78
C SER A 14 -2.02 -58.02 -4.78
N ARG A 15 -0.80 -57.68 -5.22
CA ARG A 15 0.35 -57.49 -4.33
C ARG A 15 0.06 -56.25 -3.50
N GLY A 16 -0.38 -56.46 -2.27
CA GLY A 16 -0.66 -55.41 -1.31
C GLY A 16 0.60 -54.63 -0.96
N PHE A 17 0.78 -53.49 -1.60
CA PHE A 17 1.55 -52.37 -1.07
C PHE A 17 0.54 -51.35 -0.56
N THR A 18 0.12 -51.46 0.70
CA THR A 18 -0.99 -50.63 1.20
C THR A 18 -0.65 -49.78 2.42
N LEU A 19 0.52 -49.95 3.03
CA LEU A 19 0.91 -49.19 4.23
C LEU A 19 2.19 -48.37 4.08
N ILE A 20 3.26 -48.94 3.51
CA ILE A 20 4.50 -48.17 3.29
C ILE A 20 4.34 -47.12 2.18
N GLU A 21 3.56 -47.44 1.15
CA GLU A 21 3.30 -46.54 0.02
C GLU A 21 2.45 -45.33 0.45
N THR A 22 1.45 -45.55 1.29
CA THR A 22 0.62 -44.48 1.87
C THR A 22 1.41 -43.63 2.86
N LEU A 23 2.28 -44.23 3.68
CA LEU A 23 3.20 -43.49 4.57
C LEU A 23 4.16 -42.60 3.78
N VAL A 24 4.77 -43.11 2.71
CA VAL A 24 5.67 -42.33 1.86
C VAL A 24 4.89 -41.23 1.11
N ALA A 25 3.68 -41.52 0.61
CA ALA A 25 2.84 -40.51 -0.02
C ALA A 25 2.47 -39.37 0.95
N LEU A 26 2.08 -39.69 2.19
CA LEU A 26 1.79 -38.70 3.22
C LEU A 26 3.04 -37.89 3.61
N LEU A 27 4.21 -38.52 3.67
CA LEU A 27 5.49 -37.82 3.89
C LEU A 27 5.78 -36.80 2.78
N VAL A 28 5.62 -37.20 1.51
CA VAL A 28 5.84 -36.30 0.37
C VAL A 28 4.81 -35.18 0.33
N ILE A 29 3.54 -35.47 0.59
CA ILE A 29 2.48 -34.45 0.60
C ILE A 29 2.68 -33.44 1.74
N SER A 30 2.97 -33.92 2.95
CA SER A 30 3.19 -33.06 4.11
C SER A 30 4.38 -32.11 3.92
N THR A 31 5.48 -32.62 3.37
CA THR A 31 6.64 -31.76 3.01
C THR A 31 6.30 -30.76 1.90
N GLY A 32 5.51 -31.17 0.91
CA GLY A 32 5.03 -30.28 -0.16
C GLY A 32 4.13 -29.14 0.35
N ILE A 33 3.21 -29.42 1.27
CA ILE A 33 2.33 -28.40 1.86
C ILE A 33 3.13 -27.41 2.71
N LEU A 34 4.13 -27.87 3.46
CA LEU A 34 5.00 -26.98 4.23
C LEU A 34 5.79 -26.03 3.32
N ALA A 35 6.34 -26.55 2.22
CA ALA A 35 7.03 -25.73 1.23
C ALA A 35 6.08 -24.69 0.58
N PHE A 36 4.86 -25.10 0.23
CA PHE A 36 3.84 -24.20 -0.31
C PHE A 36 3.42 -23.10 0.69
N ALA A 37 3.24 -23.45 1.98
CA ALA A 37 2.88 -22.49 3.01
C ALA A 37 3.94 -21.39 3.17
N LEU A 38 5.23 -21.74 3.07
CA LEU A 38 6.32 -20.76 3.09
C LEU A 38 6.24 -19.80 1.89
N LEU A 39 6.00 -20.33 0.69
CA LEU A 39 5.80 -19.50 -0.50
C LEU A 39 4.58 -18.57 -0.36
N GLN A 40 3.50 -19.05 0.26
CA GLN A 40 2.30 -18.25 0.51
C GLN A 40 2.60 -17.07 1.44
N VAL A 41 3.37 -17.27 2.51
CA VAL A 41 3.79 -16.20 3.43
C VAL A 41 4.64 -15.16 2.70
N GLU A 42 5.61 -15.59 1.90
CA GLU A 42 6.45 -14.66 1.13
C GLU A 42 5.64 -13.86 0.09
N SER A 43 4.68 -14.51 -0.59
CA SER A 43 3.76 -13.82 -1.51
C SER A 43 2.91 -12.76 -0.79
N LEU A 44 2.45 -13.04 0.43
CA LEU A 44 1.69 -12.08 1.23
C LEU A 44 2.55 -10.87 1.65
N LYS A 45 3.79 -11.11 2.08
CA LYS A 45 4.74 -10.03 2.40
C LYS A 45 5.01 -9.14 1.18
N ALA A 46 5.31 -9.74 0.04
CA ALA A 46 5.57 -8.99 -1.20
C ALA A 46 4.35 -8.14 -1.61
N THR A 47 3.14 -8.69 -1.49
CA THR A 47 1.90 -7.97 -1.77
C THR A 47 1.70 -6.79 -0.81
N HIS A 48 1.95 -7.00 0.49
CA HIS A 48 1.85 -5.94 1.49
C HIS A 48 2.81 -4.78 1.19
N THR A 49 4.09 -5.05 0.94
CA THR A 49 5.08 -4.01 0.60
C THR A 49 4.70 -3.27 -0.69
N SER A 50 4.23 -3.99 -1.72
CA SER A 50 3.75 -3.37 -2.97
C SER A 50 2.55 -2.45 -2.73
N MET A 51 1.62 -2.84 -1.85
CA MET A 51 0.46 -2.04 -1.50
C MET A 51 0.87 -0.75 -0.78
N GLN A 52 1.79 -0.80 0.19
CA GLN A 52 2.29 0.39 0.88
C GLN A 52 2.96 1.38 -0.09
N ARG A 53 3.77 0.87 -1.03
CA ARG A 53 4.38 1.70 -2.07
C ARG A 53 3.34 2.33 -3.00
N THR A 54 2.30 1.60 -3.36
CA THR A 54 1.20 2.11 -4.18
C THR A 54 0.45 3.24 -3.46
N LYS A 55 0.19 3.09 -2.16
CA LYS A 55 -0.39 4.16 -1.33
C LYS A 55 0.51 5.40 -1.32
N ALA A 56 1.82 5.24 -1.13
CA ALA A 56 2.75 6.37 -1.14
C ALA A 56 2.74 7.11 -2.49
N ILE A 57 2.73 6.38 -3.61
CA ILE A 57 2.61 6.98 -4.95
C ILE A 57 1.29 7.76 -5.08
N HIS A 58 0.19 7.19 -4.61
CA HIS A 58 -1.12 7.83 -4.64
C HIS A 58 -1.12 9.14 -3.84
N PHE A 59 -0.64 9.13 -2.60
CA PHE A 59 -0.54 10.33 -1.77
C PHE A 59 0.41 11.38 -2.37
N ALA A 60 1.55 10.98 -2.94
CA ALA A 60 2.47 11.91 -3.58
C ALA A 60 1.84 12.54 -4.83
N THR A 61 1.07 11.78 -5.59
CA THR A 61 0.37 12.28 -6.78
C THR A 61 -0.76 13.24 -6.39
N ASP A 62 -1.55 12.90 -5.37
CA ASP A 62 -2.64 13.74 -4.86
C ASP A 62 -2.15 15.15 -4.51
N ILE A 63 -1.08 15.27 -3.72
CA ILE A 63 -0.58 16.59 -3.32
C ILE A 63 0.05 17.36 -4.49
N ILE A 64 0.62 16.69 -5.49
CA ILE A 64 1.11 17.34 -6.72
C ILE A 64 -0.05 17.97 -7.49
N GLU A 65 -1.16 17.25 -7.64
CA GLU A 65 -2.30 17.78 -8.37
C GLU A 65 -2.91 19.00 -7.65
N ARG A 66 -2.97 18.97 -6.30
CA ARG A 66 -3.36 20.14 -5.50
C ARG A 66 -2.40 21.32 -5.71
N MET A 67 -1.08 21.08 -5.69
CA MET A 67 -0.06 22.11 -5.96
C MET A 67 -0.16 22.68 -7.39
N ARG A 68 -0.47 21.85 -8.39
CA ARG A 68 -0.68 22.29 -9.78
C ARG A 68 -1.92 23.18 -9.91
N ALA A 69 -2.97 22.92 -9.14
CA ALA A 69 -4.16 23.77 -9.09
C ALA A 69 -3.89 25.12 -8.40
N ASN A 70 -2.95 25.17 -7.45
CA ASN A 70 -2.67 26.35 -6.62
C ASN A 70 -1.20 26.81 -6.71
N LYS A 71 -0.76 27.17 -7.93
CA LYS A 71 0.63 27.56 -8.22
C LYS A 71 1.10 28.81 -7.45
N ALA A 72 0.19 29.74 -7.14
CA ALA A 72 0.52 30.94 -6.38
C ALA A 72 1.04 30.62 -4.97
N ALA A 73 0.50 29.58 -4.34
CA ALA A 73 0.98 29.12 -3.04
C ALA A 73 2.26 28.30 -3.14
N VAL A 74 2.48 27.60 -4.26
CA VAL A 74 3.74 26.90 -4.57
C VAL A 74 4.91 27.88 -4.66
N SER A 75 4.76 29.00 -5.40
CA SER A 75 5.81 30.02 -5.54
C SER A 75 6.14 30.73 -4.23
N ALA A 76 5.18 30.79 -3.30
CA ALA A 76 5.34 31.36 -1.97
C ALA A 76 5.82 30.33 -0.93
N GLY A 77 6.15 29.10 -1.33
CA GLY A 77 6.64 28.04 -0.46
C GLY A 77 5.63 27.54 0.57
N GLN A 78 4.33 27.82 0.41
CA GLN A 78 3.30 27.49 1.41
C GLN A 78 2.97 26.00 1.48
N TYR A 79 3.33 25.23 0.45
CA TYR A 79 3.22 23.78 0.46
C TYR A 79 4.42 23.08 1.14
N ASN A 80 5.46 23.82 1.56
CA ASN A 80 6.61 23.21 2.23
C ASN A 80 6.19 22.61 3.57
N ALA A 81 6.52 21.34 3.76
CA ALA A 81 6.12 20.56 4.92
C ALA A 81 7.28 19.70 5.40
N SER A 82 7.51 19.65 6.72
CA SER A 82 8.45 18.71 7.32
C SER A 82 7.77 17.36 7.60
N THR A 83 8.55 16.37 8.00
CA THR A 83 8.07 15.04 8.45
C THR A 83 7.35 15.07 9.80
N ALA A 84 7.11 16.25 10.40
CA ALA A 84 6.34 16.37 11.65
C ALA A 84 4.90 15.85 11.45
N ALA A 85 4.28 15.30 12.49
CA ALA A 85 2.86 14.94 12.42
C ALA A 85 1.99 16.18 12.13
N PRO A 86 0.82 16.02 11.50
CA PRO A 86 -0.14 17.12 11.40
C PRO A 86 -0.59 17.56 12.80
N GLY A 87 -0.89 18.86 12.96
CA GLY A 87 -1.52 19.34 14.17
C GLY A 87 -2.91 18.70 14.36
N ALA A 88 -3.41 18.63 15.59
CA ALA A 88 -4.72 18.02 15.87
C ALA A 88 -5.88 18.72 15.15
N ASN A 89 -5.75 20.03 14.91
CA ASN A 89 -6.76 20.86 14.26
C ASN A 89 -6.22 21.43 12.95
N ALA A 90 -7.09 21.60 11.96
CA ALA A 90 -6.78 22.31 10.74
C ALA A 90 -6.39 23.76 11.03
N PRO A 91 -5.39 24.33 10.34
CA PRO A 91 -5.02 25.72 10.50
C PRO A 91 -6.10 26.69 9.99
N PHE A 92 -6.86 26.27 8.98
CA PHE A 92 -7.97 27.00 8.38
C PHE A 92 -9.07 26.00 7.98
N ASN A 93 -10.35 26.39 8.01
CA ASN A 93 -11.44 25.54 7.55
C ASN A 93 -11.82 25.88 6.10
N CYS A 94 -11.07 25.33 5.14
CA CYS A 94 -11.29 25.60 3.72
C CYS A 94 -12.23 24.60 3.04
N SER A 95 -12.77 23.63 3.79
CA SER A 95 -13.71 22.63 3.28
C SER A 95 -15.04 22.74 4.01
N ASP A 96 -16.13 22.81 3.25
CA ASP A 96 -17.48 22.80 3.81
C ASP A 96 -17.94 21.39 4.17
N ALA A 97 -17.14 20.68 4.96
CA ALA A 97 -17.40 19.27 5.30
C ALA A 97 -18.73 19.09 6.04
N ASP A 98 -19.15 20.10 6.81
CA ASP A 98 -20.36 20.09 7.63
C ASP A 98 -21.46 21.06 7.16
N GLY A 99 -21.26 21.78 6.05
CA GLY A 99 -22.27 22.64 5.42
C GLY A 99 -22.45 24.05 6.02
N THR A 100 -21.66 24.42 7.04
CA THR A 100 -21.94 25.62 7.86
C THR A 100 -20.74 26.51 8.18
N ASP A 101 -19.50 26.07 7.94
CA ASP A 101 -18.32 26.70 8.57
C ASP A 101 -17.10 26.89 7.63
N ALA A 102 -17.27 26.71 6.32
CA ALA A 102 -16.20 27.02 5.38
C ALA A 102 -15.97 28.53 5.27
N ILE A 103 -14.72 28.95 5.44
CA ILE A 103 -14.30 30.32 5.11
C ILE A 103 -13.84 30.38 3.65
N ASP A 104 -13.98 31.54 3.01
CA ASP A 104 -13.36 31.83 1.71
C ASP A 104 -11.83 31.86 1.87
N CYS A 105 -11.18 30.71 1.72
CA CYS A 105 -9.74 30.60 1.82
C CYS A 105 -9.06 31.25 0.61
N ASN A 106 -8.10 32.13 0.88
CA ASN A 106 -7.17 32.54 -0.16
C ASN A 106 -6.20 31.39 -0.53
N ALA A 107 -5.45 31.55 -1.62
CA ALA A 107 -4.49 30.57 -2.11
C ALA A 107 -3.52 30.04 -1.02
N PHE A 108 -3.04 30.87 -0.12
CA PHE A 108 -2.08 30.47 0.92
C PHE A 108 -2.74 29.69 2.06
N GLN A 109 -3.95 30.11 2.46
CA GLN A 109 -4.73 29.40 3.47
C GLN A 109 -5.15 28.02 2.98
N LEU A 110 -5.58 27.94 1.70
CA LEU A 110 -5.93 26.68 1.06
C LEU A 110 -4.74 25.72 1.03
N ALA A 111 -3.53 26.18 0.70
CA ALA A 111 -2.34 25.33 0.71
C ALA A 111 -1.99 24.80 2.10
N SER A 112 -2.12 25.62 3.14
CA SER A 112 -1.90 25.17 4.53
C SER A 112 -2.93 24.12 4.96
N PHE A 113 -4.19 24.29 4.53
CA PHE A 113 -5.24 23.31 4.75
C PHE A 113 -5.00 22.01 3.98
N ASP A 114 -4.65 22.09 2.69
CA ASP A 114 -4.33 20.93 1.85
C ASP A 114 -3.22 20.07 2.46
N VAL A 115 -2.12 20.69 2.91
CA VAL A 115 -1.01 19.98 3.55
C VAL A 115 -1.46 19.32 4.85
N TRP A 116 -2.29 19.99 5.65
CA TRP A 116 -2.82 19.43 6.88
C TRP A 116 -3.74 18.23 6.61
N GLU A 117 -4.68 18.37 5.68
CA GLU A 117 -5.62 17.32 5.31
C GLU A 117 -4.87 16.10 4.74
N TRP A 118 -3.94 16.35 3.81
CA TRP A 118 -3.10 15.33 3.20
C TRP A 118 -2.28 14.55 4.23
N LYS A 119 -1.63 15.24 5.18
CA LYS A 119 -0.85 14.60 6.25
C LYS A 119 -1.75 13.84 7.23
N THR A 120 -2.91 14.39 7.55
CA THR A 120 -3.91 13.72 8.40
C THR A 120 -4.39 12.43 7.76
N ALA A 121 -4.78 12.48 6.49
CA ALA A 121 -5.20 11.32 5.72
C ALA A 121 -4.09 10.27 5.56
N LEU A 122 -2.83 10.70 5.41
CA LEU A 122 -1.68 9.81 5.34
C LEU A 122 -1.44 9.06 6.65
N SER A 123 -1.65 9.72 7.79
CA SER A 123 -1.51 9.14 9.13
C SER A 123 -2.71 8.31 9.59
N ASP A 124 -3.87 8.46 8.95
CA ASP A 124 -5.11 7.78 9.34
C ASP A 124 -5.17 6.35 8.78
N THR A 125 -4.90 5.38 9.64
CA THR A 125 -4.89 3.95 9.32
C THR A 125 -6.19 3.23 9.73
N THR A 126 -7.28 3.97 9.98
CA THR A 126 -8.57 3.37 10.32
C THR A 126 -9.13 2.54 9.16
N ALA A 127 -10.06 1.63 9.42
CA ALA A 127 -10.64 0.77 8.37
C ALA A 127 -11.30 1.57 7.22
N SER A 128 -11.72 2.81 7.48
CA SER A 128 -12.35 3.71 6.51
C SER A 128 -11.33 4.54 5.71
N LYS A 129 -10.07 4.60 6.13
CA LYS A 129 -9.04 5.45 5.52
C LYS A 129 -7.80 4.63 5.14
N SER A 130 -7.24 4.95 3.98
CA SER A 130 -6.16 4.16 3.38
C SER A 130 -4.76 4.66 3.71
N GLY A 131 -4.58 5.29 4.89
CA GLY A 131 -3.28 5.79 5.33
C GLY A 131 -2.20 4.72 5.43
N ILE A 132 -0.98 5.18 5.69
CA ILE A 132 0.23 4.37 5.78
C ILE A 132 0.63 4.29 7.26
N VAL A 133 0.79 3.08 7.77
CA VAL A 133 1.17 2.86 9.17
C VAL A 133 2.55 3.45 9.43
N ASN A 134 2.65 4.34 10.42
CA ASN A 134 3.86 5.12 10.71
C ASN A 134 4.36 5.91 9.48
N GLY A 135 3.46 6.25 8.56
CA GLY A 135 3.75 7.08 7.41
C GLY A 135 4.03 8.52 7.85
N LEU A 136 5.17 9.05 7.41
CA LEU A 136 5.53 10.46 7.53
C LEU A 136 5.80 10.99 6.13
N ALA A 137 5.54 12.28 5.91
CA ALA A 137 5.79 12.89 4.63
C ALA A 137 6.30 14.32 4.75
N SER A 138 7.15 14.72 3.81
CA SER A 138 7.68 16.06 3.66
C SER A 138 7.58 16.52 2.21
N ILE A 139 7.51 17.84 2.05
CA ILE A 139 7.47 18.54 0.77
C ILE A 139 8.51 19.64 0.85
N ASN A 140 9.40 19.69 -0.14
CA ASN A 140 10.42 20.71 -0.23
C ASN A 140 10.40 21.36 -1.62
N ASN A 141 10.16 22.67 -1.64
CA ASN A 141 10.33 23.56 -2.77
C ASN A 141 11.16 24.77 -2.33
N THR A 142 12.29 25.01 -3.00
CA THR A 142 13.15 26.18 -2.76
C THR A 142 13.02 27.25 -3.83
N ASP A 143 12.28 26.98 -4.91
CA ASP A 143 12.16 27.86 -6.05
C ASP A 143 11.03 28.88 -5.86
N THR A 144 11.36 30.15 -6.07
CA THR A 144 10.41 31.27 -6.00
C THR A 144 9.95 31.73 -7.39
N VAL A 145 10.51 31.17 -8.46
CA VAL A 145 10.23 31.50 -9.86
C VAL A 145 10.01 30.21 -10.65
N SER A 146 8.98 30.17 -11.49
CA SER A 146 8.70 29.01 -12.36
C SER A 146 9.86 28.76 -13.34
N PRO A 147 10.23 27.49 -13.59
CA PRO A 147 9.60 26.27 -13.10
C PRO A 147 9.99 25.90 -11.65
N TYR A 148 9.03 25.41 -10.87
CA TYR A 148 9.24 25.01 -9.48
C TYR A 148 9.65 23.55 -9.39
N ASN A 149 10.83 23.27 -8.85
CA ASN A 149 11.28 21.91 -8.54
C ASN A 149 10.79 21.53 -7.15
N VAL A 150 9.90 20.54 -7.10
CA VAL A 150 9.29 20.07 -5.86
C VAL A 150 9.72 18.64 -5.61
N THR A 151 10.30 18.41 -4.44
CA THR A 151 10.64 17.08 -3.94
C THR A 151 9.65 16.70 -2.85
N ILE A 152 8.95 15.58 -3.05
CA ILE A 152 8.07 14.96 -2.06
C ILE A 152 8.73 13.70 -1.56
N THR A 153 8.85 13.57 -0.25
CA THR A 153 9.38 12.36 0.39
C THR A 153 8.33 11.79 1.31
N ILE A 154 7.98 10.52 1.12
CA ILE A 154 7.09 9.75 2.00
C ILE A 154 7.90 8.60 2.57
N THR A 155 7.96 8.49 3.89
CA THR A 155 8.67 7.42 4.59
C THR A 155 7.74 6.62 5.47
N TRP A 156 7.95 5.32 5.56
CA TRP A 156 7.22 4.43 6.46
C TRP A 156 8.12 3.30 6.95
N ASN A 157 7.76 2.71 8.10
CA ASN A 157 8.49 1.58 8.66
C ASN A 157 7.77 0.28 8.29
N ASP A 158 8.43 -0.59 7.53
CA ASP A 158 7.96 -1.95 7.26
C ASP A 158 8.85 -2.92 8.04
N GLN A 159 8.30 -3.52 9.11
CA GLN A 159 8.87 -4.60 9.94
C GLN A 159 10.40 -4.79 9.76
N GLU A 160 11.20 -3.84 10.27
CA GLU A 160 12.68 -3.80 10.28
C GLU A 160 13.41 -3.00 9.17
N ARG A 161 12.70 -2.44 8.19
CA ARG A 161 13.28 -1.54 7.16
C ARG A 161 12.56 -0.20 7.08
N ASN A 162 13.33 0.87 7.25
CA ASN A 162 12.86 2.22 6.97
C ASN A 162 12.76 2.39 5.45
N SER A 163 11.54 2.33 4.93
CA SER A 163 11.24 2.45 3.52
C SER A 163 10.91 3.90 3.18
N SER A 164 11.31 4.34 2.00
CA SER A 164 11.00 5.68 1.52
C SER A 164 10.64 5.66 0.05
N TYR A 165 9.77 6.59 -0.31
CA TYR A 165 9.42 6.94 -1.68
C TYR A 165 9.71 8.42 -1.86
N VAL A 166 10.51 8.75 -2.87
CA VAL A 166 10.86 10.13 -3.23
C VAL A 166 10.34 10.38 -4.64
N LEU A 167 9.64 11.49 -4.80
CA LEU A 167 9.15 11.96 -6.09
C LEU A 167 9.67 13.37 -6.32
N ASP A 168 10.55 13.49 -7.31
CA ASP A 168 11.04 14.76 -7.82
C ASP A 168 10.22 15.13 -9.05
N THR A 169 9.54 16.28 -9.00
CA THR A 169 8.71 16.76 -10.10
C THR A 169 8.94 18.24 -10.35
N VAL A 170 8.64 18.66 -11.57
CA VAL A 170 8.65 20.06 -11.98
C VAL A 170 7.21 20.53 -12.16
N ILE A 171 6.88 21.69 -11.59
CA ILE A 171 5.59 22.37 -11.78
C ILE A 171 5.86 23.65 -12.59
N PHE A 172 5.18 23.77 -13.73
CA PHE A 172 5.29 24.91 -14.64
C PHE A 172 4.24 25.97 -14.34
#